data_AF-A0A089KRZ2-F1
#
_entry.id   AF-A0A089KRZ2-F1
#
_cell.length_a   1.000
_cell.length_b   1.000
_cell.length_c   1.000
_cell.angle_alpha   90.00
_cell.angle_beta   90.00
_cell.angle_gamma   90.00
#
_symmetry.space_group_name_H-M   'P 1'
#
loop_
_entity.id
_entity.type
_entity.pdbx_description
1 polymer ?
#
loop_
_entity_poly.entity_id
_entity_poly.type
_entity_poly.pdbx_seq_one_letter_code
_entity_poly.pdbx_strand_id
1 'polypeptide(L)' 'MLKLMHQKVNIRMTLSEYRGVTGKLDWLEYSVKRSLGVECTDEAEQQLGADQVIGTIESLNDYAAFIPVCMEWLAEVSR' A
#
# COMPACT_ATOMS: atom_id res chain seq x y z
N MET A 1 21.25 1.76 -24.13
CA MET A 1 21.07 2.60 -22.92
C MET A 1 19.60 2.74 -22.52
N LEU A 2 18.66 3.08 -23.43
CA LEU A 2 17.21 3.14 -23.14
C LEU A 2 16.59 1.82 -22.63
N LYS A 3 16.93 0.66 -23.22
CA LYS A 3 16.47 -0.65 -22.71
C LYS A 3 16.92 -0.93 -21.27
N LEU A 4 18.09 -0.44 -20.88
CA LEU A 4 18.64 -0.61 -19.53
C LEU A 4 17.95 0.33 -18.52
N MET A 5 17.53 1.52 -18.94
CA MET A 5 16.74 2.44 -18.12
C MET A 5 15.32 1.92 -17.91
N HIS A 6 14.63 1.45 -18.96
CA HIS A 6 13.31 0.83 -18.83
C HIS A 6 13.33 -0.39 -17.91
N GLN A 7 14.33 -1.27 -18.05
CA GLN A 7 14.43 -2.47 -17.22
C GLN A 7 14.76 -2.14 -15.76
N LYS A 8 15.61 -1.14 -15.50
CA LYS A 8 15.90 -0.68 -14.13
C LYS A 8 14.73 0.04 -13.47
N VAL A 9 13.97 0.85 -14.20
CA VAL A 9 12.77 1.51 -13.70
C VAL A 9 11.69 0.47 -13.38
N ASN A 10 11.46 -0.50 -14.26
CA ASN A 10 10.45 -1.54 -14.10
C ASN A 10 10.74 -2.47 -12.90
N ILE A 11 12.00 -2.90 -12.69
CA ILE A 11 12.40 -3.73 -11.55
C ILE A 11 12.37 -2.95 -10.22
N ARG A 12 12.72 -1.67 -10.23
CA ARG A 12 12.76 -0.86 -9.01
C ARG A 12 11.38 -0.41 -8.54
N MET A 13 10.47 -0.18 -9.48
CA MET A 13 9.05 0.13 -9.23
C MET A 13 8.34 -1.10 -8.64
N THR A 14 8.41 -2.27 -9.29
CA THR A 14 7.80 -3.51 -8.77
C THR A 14 8.29 -3.90 -7.36
N LEU A 15 9.58 -3.72 -7.04
CA LEU A 15 10.12 -4.06 -5.72
C LEU A 15 9.79 -3.04 -4.61
N SER A 16 9.63 -1.75 -4.92
CA SER A 16 9.20 -0.76 -3.92
C SER A 16 7.70 -0.78 -3.68
N GLU A 17 6.92 -1.06 -4.73
CA GLU A 17 5.46 -1.19 -4.68
C GLU A 17 5.03 -2.41 -3.87
N TYR A 18 5.69 -3.55 -4.06
CA TYR A 18 5.47 -4.75 -3.23
C TYR A 18 5.72 -4.45 -1.75
N ARG A 19 6.80 -3.74 -1.41
CA ARG A 19 7.09 -3.38 0.00
C ARG A 19 6.09 -2.37 0.57
N GLY A 20 5.58 -1.46 -0.26
CA GLY A 20 4.58 -0.47 0.15
C GLY A 20 3.22 -1.09 0.44
N VAL A 21 2.74 -1.97 -0.44
CA VAL A 21 1.45 -2.66 -0.28
C VAL A 21 1.53 -3.70 0.84
N THR A 22 2.57 -4.53 0.89
CA THR A 22 2.75 -5.50 1.98
C THR A 22 2.82 -4.79 3.34
N GLY A 23 3.57 -3.68 3.46
CA GLY A 23 3.61 -2.91 4.71
C GLY A 23 2.24 -2.35 5.12
N LYS A 24 1.40 -1.93 4.16
CA LYS A 24 0.02 -1.50 4.44
C LYS A 24 -0.88 -2.66 4.85
N LEU A 25 -0.70 -3.83 4.26
CA LEU A 25 -1.45 -5.03 4.63
C LEU A 25 -1.06 -5.54 6.02
N ASP A 26 0.23 -5.57 6.34
CA ASP A 26 0.73 -5.92 7.68
C ASP A 26 0.18 -4.93 8.72
N TRP A 27 0.17 -3.64 8.40
CA TRP A 27 -0.39 -2.61 9.26
C TRP A 27 -1.91 -2.74 9.42
N LEU A 28 -2.63 -3.12 8.36
CA LEU A 28 -4.06 -3.38 8.41
C LEU A 28 -4.37 -4.59 9.30
N GLU A 29 -3.63 -5.69 9.14
CA GLU A 29 -3.78 -6.89 9.97
C GLU A 29 -3.58 -6.54 11.45
N TYR A 30 -2.51 -5.79 11.76
CA TYR A 30 -2.24 -5.33 13.10
C TYR A 30 -3.36 -4.45 13.66
N SER A 31 -3.83 -3.47 12.89
CA SER A 31 -4.87 -2.53 13.30
C SER A 31 -6.21 -3.24 13.54
N VAL A 32 -6.56 -4.24 12.72
CA VAL A 32 -7.75 -5.08 12.94
C VAL A 32 -7.61 -5.87 14.24
N LYS A 33 -6.49 -6.57 14.46
CA LYS A 33 -6.27 -7.32 15.70
C LYS A 33 -6.35 -6.42 16.93
N ARG A 34 -5.78 -5.22 16.84
CA ARG A 34 -5.85 -4.19 17.89
C ARG A 34 -7.30 -3.75 18.15
N SER A 35 -8.07 -3.44 17.11
CA SER A 35 -9.48 -3.03 17.24
C SER A 35 -10.37 -4.10 17.90
N LEU A 36 -9.99 -5.37 17.78
CA LEU A 36 -10.73 -6.51 18.33
C LEU A 36 -10.26 -6.92 19.74
N GLY A 37 -9.34 -6.17 20.35
CA GLY A 37 -8.85 -6.50 21.68
C GLY A 37 -7.73 -7.55 21.72
N VAL A 38 -7.18 -7.96 20.57
CA VAL A 38 -6.16 -9.04 20.50
C VAL A 38 -4.75 -8.50 20.75
N GLU A 39 -4.45 -7.29 20.25
CA GLU A 39 -3.12 -6.65 20.30
C GLU A 39 -3.14 -5.33 21.11
N CYS A 40 -3.99 -5.26 22.14
CA CYS A 40 -4.11 -4.11 23.03
C CYS A 40 -4.59 -4.47 24.43
N THR A 41 -4.44 -3.52 25.36
CA THR A 41 -4.81 -3.71 26.77
C THR A 41 -5.95 -2.83 27.26
N ASP A 42 -6.37 -1.83 26.46
CA ASP A 42 -7.41 -0.88 26.84
C ASP A 42 -8.31 -0.45 25.67
N GLU A 43 -9.43 0.22 26.01
CA GLU A 43 -10.42 0.70 25.05
C GLU A 43 -9.90 1.83 24.15
N ALA A 44 -8.92 2.63 24.61
CA ALA A 44 -8.35 3.71 23.81
C ALA A 44 -7.51 3.15 22.67
N GLU A 45 -6.73 2.10 22.93
CA GLU A 45 -5.99 1.36 21.91
C GLU A 45 -6.92 0.63 20.93
N GLN A 46 -8.06 0.09 21.39
CA GLN A 46 -9.07 -0.50 20.49
C GLN A 46 -9.65 0.55 19.54
N GLN A 47 -10.04 1.71 20.07
CA GLN A 47 -10.55 2.81 19.25
C GLN A 47 -9.50 3.31 18.26
N LEU A 48 -8.25 3.45 18.69
CA LEU A 48 -7.14 3.78 17.80
C LEU A 48 -6.97 2.75 16.68
N GLY A 49 -7.09 1.45 17.00
CA GLY A 49 -7.07 0.39 16.00
C GLY A 49 -8.20 0.53 14.97
N ALA A 50 -9.42 0.84 15.42
CA ALA A 50 -10.57 1.06 14.53
C ALA A 50 -10.35 2.24 13.57
N ASP A 51 -9.84 3.37 14.08
CA ASP A 51 -9.53 4.54 13.26
C ASP A 51 -8.40 4.24 12.25
N GLN A 52 -7.39 3.46 12.66
CA GLN A 52 -6.29 3.04 11.81
C GLN A 52 -6.72 2.07 10.70
N VAL A 53 -7.68 1.19 10.96
CA VAL A 53 -8.25 0.30 9.93
C VAL A 53 -8.85 1.11 8.78
N ILE A 54 -9.68 2.10 9.10
CA ILE A 54 -10.36 2.93 8.10
C ILE A 54 -9.34 3.66 7.23
N GLY A 55 -8.40 4.40 7.84
CA GLY A 55 -7.39 5.15 7.09
C GLY A 55 -6.45 4.25 6.28
N THR A 56 -6.19 3.03 6.72
CA THR A 56 -5.36 2.07 5.98
C THR A 56 -6.09 1.53 4.75
N ILE A 57 -7.39 1.23 4.88
CA ILE A 57 -8.24 0.80 3.74
C ILE A 57 -8.35 1.92 2.71
N GLU A 58 -8.60 3.17 3.14
CA GLU A 58 -8.64 4.33 2.25
C GLU A 58 -7.32 4.48 1.49
N SER A 59 -6.19 4.40 2.19
CA SER A 59 -4.87 4.49 1.56
C SER A 59 -4.58 3.35 0.58
N LEU A 60 -5.09 2.13 0.83
CA LEU A 60 -5.01 1.00 -0.10
C LEU A 60 -5.86 1.25 -1.35
N ASN A 61 -7.06 1.82 -1.19
CA ASN A 61 -7.93 2.19 -2.30
C ASN A 61 -7.32 3.30 -3.17
N ASP A 62 -6.74 4.33 -2.56
CA ASP A 62 -6.03 5.40 -3.29
C ASP A 62 -4.89 4.83 -4.12
N TYR A 63 -4.12 3.91 -3.52
CA TYR A 63 -3.04 3.23 -4.20
C TYR A 63 -3.56 2.40 -5.39
N ALA A 64 -4.64 1.63 -5.19
CA ALA A 64 -5.26 0.86 -6.27
C ALA A 64 -5.82 1.74 -7.40
N ALA A 65 -6.40 2.89 -7.06
CA ALA A 65 -6.92 3.87 -8.01
C ALA A 65 -5.80 4.57 -8.80
N PHE A 66 -4.60 4.64 -8.25
CA PHE A 66 -3.44 5.21 -8.93
C PHE A 66 -2.80 4.25 -9.96
N ILE A 67 -2.96 2.94 -9.81
CA ILE A 67 -2.39 1.94 -10.73
C ILE A 67 -2.79 2.21 -12.21
N PRO A 68 -4.07 2.42 -12.56
CA PRO A 68 -4.45 2.75 -13.93
C PRO A 68 -3.70 3.97 -14.50
N VAL A 69 -3.49 5.02 -13.69
CA VAL A 69 -2.77 6.23 -14.11
C VAL A 69 -1.31 5.91 -14.44
N CYS A 70 -0.64 5.12 -13.60
CA CYS A 70 0.71 4.64 -13.89
C CYS A 70 0.76 3.82 -15.18
N MET A 71 -0.23 2.96 -15.41
CA MET A 71 -0.32 2.13 -16.62
C MET A 71 -0.50 2.98 -17.88
N GLU A 72 -1.26 4.06 -17.81
CA GLU A 72 -1.40 5.03 -18.90
C GLU A 72 -0.06 5.70 -19.23
N TRP A 73 0.64 6.23 -18.22
CA TRP A 73 1.95 6.86 -18.42
C TRP A 73 2.98 5.90 -19.01
N LEU A 74 2.99 4.63 -18.57
CA LEU A 74 3.86 3.60 -19.14
C LEU A 74 3.53 3.31 -20.62
N ALA A 75 2.25 3.32 -20.98
CA ALA A 75 1.81 3.12 -22.35
C ALA A 75 2.22 4.28 -23.27
N GLU A 76 2.22 5.52 -22.77
CA GLU A 76 2.68 6.71 -23.51
C GLU A 76 4.17 6.66 -23.81
N VAL A 77 5.00 6.29 -22.83
CA VAL A 77 6.47 6.21 -22.98
C VAL A 77 6.91 5.04 -23.86
N SER A 78 6.04 4.03 -24.03
CA SER A 78 6.31 2.84 -24.84
C SER A 78 5.93 2.99 -26.32
N ARG A 79 5.34 4.12 -26.72
CA ARG A 79 5.09 4.49 -28.13
C ARG A 79 6.29 5.22 -28.73
#